data_AF-A0A2S7JMR5-F1
#
_entry.id   AF-A0A2S7JMR5-F1
#
_cell.length_a   1.000
_cell.length_b   1.000
_cell.length_c   1.000
_cell.angle_alpha   90.00
_cell.angle_beta   90.00
_cell.angle_gamma   90.00
#
_symmetry.space_group_name_H-M   'P 1'
#
loop_
_entity.id
_entity.type
_entity.pdbx_description
1 polymer ?
#
loop_
_entity_poly.entity_id
_entity_poly.type
_entity_poly.pdbx_seq_one_letter_code
_entity_poly.pdbx_strand_id
1 'polypeptide(L)'
;MSQASISGFTFIRNGVELGFPFEASIRSLLPLVDEFVVVVGQSNDDTLARVKAIDSSKVRIIETIWNERMADRGFVYAQQKMIAQYACTGDWAFYLEGDELVHEAELANIRASVDQHHANPAVEALVFDYFHFYGTPEFVANSPAWYRRECRLIRNTIRSYAPDGQYWLITSDHKKPRNPQAALANAHIYHYGWVRSNEAMQKKLDQVSKFWSHGAPVVRYSQFDAQVLQPFNGTHPVLVKPWLESSAEKSFTIDPAYKLTKREKRHRLLMKLEKAFGLDFSRKHFKLVA
;
A
#
# COMPACT_ATOMS: atom_id res chain seq x y z
N MET A 1 -30.33 -8.99 5.94
CA MET A 1 -29.45 -8.94 4.74
C MET A 1 -28.26 -9.82 5.05
N SER A 2 -27.76 -10.60 4.08
CA SER A 2 -26.48 -11.31 4.27
C SER A 2 -25.36 -10.31 4.52
N GLN A 3 -24.40 -10.67 5.37
CA GLN A 3 -23.21 -9.86 5.60
C GLN A 3 -22.45 -9.67 4.28
N ALA A 4 -21.94 -8.46 4.02
CA ALA A 4 -21.26 -8.18 2.76
C ALA A 4 -19.93 -8.93 2.68
N SER A 5 -19.72 -9.64 1.57
CA SER A 5 -18.52 -10.42 1.32
C SER A 5 -17.33 -9.53 0.92
N ILE A 6 -16.13 -9.92 1.34
CA ILE A 6 -14.88 -9.19 1.05
C ILE A 6 -13.86 -10.17 0.47
N SER A 7 -13.38 -9.91 -0.75
CA SER A 7 -12.19 -10.54 -1.30
C SER A 7 -10.96 -9.72 -0.93
N GLY A 8 -9.94 -10.35 -0.35
CA GLY A 8 -8.59 -9.78 -0.27
C GLY A 8 -7.85 -10.01 -1.58
N PHE A 9 -6.94 -9.11 -1.95
CA PHE A 9 -6.05 -9.38 -3.07
C PHE A 9 -4.73 -8.61 -3.03
N THR A 10 -3.74 -9.17 -3.70
CA THR A 10 -2.42 -8.55 -3.89
C THR A 10 -1.74 -9.07 -5.15
N PHE A 11 -0.61 -8.47 -5.50
CA PHE A 11 0.35 -9.04 -6.43
C PHE A 11 1.75 -8.97 -5.84
N ILE A 12 2.60 -9.93 -6.20
CA ILE A 12 3.99 -9.97 -5.72
C ILE A 12 4.92 -10.58 -6.78
N ARG A 13 6.17 -10.10 -6.80
CA ARG A 13 7.26 -10.67 -7.59
C ARG A 13 8.57 -10.39 -6.87
N ASN A 14 9.45 -11.39 -6.81
CA ASN A 14 10.73 -11.33 -6.09
C ASN A 14 10.58 -10.82 -4.64
N GLY A 15 9.49 -11.21 -3.96
CA GLY A 15 9.16 -10.74 -2.62
C GLY A 15 10.22 -11.07 -1.58
N VAL A 16 10.92 -12.20 -1.74
CA VAL A 16 11.97 -12.64 -0.82
C VAL A 16 13.24 -11.83 -1.03
N GLU A 17 13.74 -11.78 -2.26
CA GLU A 17 14.96 -11.04 -2.61
C GLU A 17 14.84 -9.54 -2.29
N LEU A 18 13.65 -8.98 -2.55
CA LEU A 18 13.36 -7.57 -2.30
C LEU A 18 12.95 -7.28 -0.85
N GLY A 19 12.93 -8.30 0.01
CA GLY A 19 12.69 -8.16 1.45
C GLY A 19 11.30 -7.65 1.81
N PHE A 20 10.25 -7.95 1.04
CA PHE A 20 8.88 -7.59 1.39
C PHE A 20 8.35 -8.48 2.54
N PRO A 21 7.61 -7.92 3.52
CA PRO A 21 6.88 -8.72 4.51
C PRO A 21 5.58 -9.33 3.94
N PHE A 22 5.59 -9.84 2.71
CA PHE A 22 4.37 -10.18 1.96
C PHE A 22 3.57 -11.33 2.61
N GLU A 23 4.23 -12.27 3.29
CA GLU A 23 3.54 -13.32 4.03
C GLU A 23 2.75 -12.76 5.21
N ALA A 24 3.33 -11.79 5.93
CA ALA A 24 2.66 -11.11 7.04
C ALA A 24 1.54 -10.19 6.53
N SER A 25 1.75 -9.52 5.39
CA SER A 25 0.72 -8.76 4.67
C SER A 25 -0.52 -9.60 4.38
N ILE A 26 -0.35 -10.73 3.66
CA ILE A 26 -1.46 -11.64 3.33
C ILE A 26 -2.15 -12.15 4.60
N ARG A 27 -1.37 -12.66 5.57
CA ARG A 27 -1.92 -13.22 6.82
C ARG A 27 -2.65 -12.19 7.67
N SER A 28 -2.26 -10.91 7.62
CA SER A 28 -2.91 -9.85 8.40
C SER A 28 -4.36 -9.59 7.98
N LEU A 29 -4.71 -9.91 6.73
CA LEU A 29 -6.04 -9.66 6.19
C LEU A 29 -6.93 -10.91 6.17
N LEU A 30 -6.34 -12.12 6.17
CA LEU A 30 -7.08 -13.41 6.15
C LEU A 30 -8.21 -13.54 7.18
N PRO A 31 -8.13 -12.98 8.41
CA PRO A 31 -9.23 -13.03 9.36
C PRO A 31 -10.49 -12.26 8.92
N LEU A 32 -10.34 -11.23 8.07
CA LEU A 32 -11.43 -10.34 7.65
C LEU A 32 -12.12 -10.79 6.36
N VAL A 33 -11.37 -11.42 5.44
CA VAL A 33 -11.84 -11.69 4.06
C VAL A 33 -12.42 -13.09 3.90
N ASP A 34 -13.28 -13.27 2.92
CA ASP A 34 -13.89 -14.56 2.55
C ASP A 34 -12.99 -15.37 1.61
N GLU A 35 -12.22 -14.68 0.77
CA GLU A 35 -11.17 -15.25 -0.07
C GLU A 35 -9.98 -14.28 -0.19
N PHE A 36 -8.83 -14.76 -0.65
CA PHE A 36 -7.66 -13.93 -0.91
C PHE A 36 -7.01 -14.33 -2.23
N VAL A 37 -6.99 -13.45 -3.22
CA VAL A 37 -6.32 -13.67 -4.51
C VAL A 37 -4.89 -13.12 -4.50
N VAL A 38 -3.91 -13.98 -4.77
CA VAL A 38 -2.49 -13.58 -4.89
C VAL A 38 -2.03 -13.80 -6.32
N VAL A 39 -1.74 -12.71 -7.04
CA VAL A 39 -1.07 -12.77 -8.34
C VAL A 39 0.44 -12.84 -8.11
N VAL A 40 1.07 -13.95 -8.49
CA VAL A 40 2.52 -14.15 -8.33
C VAL A 40 3.17 -14.08 -9.70
N GLY A 41 3.94 -13.02 -9.93
CA GLY A 41 4.77 -12.90 -11.12
C GLY A 41 5.92 -13.90 -11.08
N GLN A 42 6.33 -14.41 -12.25
CA GLN A 42 7.51 -15.26 -12.39
C GLN A 42 8.71 -14.60 -11.71
N SER A 43 9.16 -15.24 -10.63
CA SER A 43 10.19 -14.74 -9.72
C SER A 43 11.45 -15.57 -9.85
N ASN A 44 12.59 -14.97 -9.51
CA ASN A 44 13.89 -15.65 -9.46
C ASN A 44 14.24 -16.14 -8.04
N ASP A 45 13.28 -16.11 -7.13
CA ASP A 45 13.41 -16.47 -5.72
C ASP A 45 12.24 -17.37 -5.26
N ASP A 46 12.21 -17.69 -3.97
CA ASP A 46 11.21 -18.60 -3.39
C ASP A 46 9.82 -17.96 -3.19
N THR A 47 9.53 -16.80 -3.79
CA THR A 47 8.25 -16.08 -3.56
C THR A 47 7.04 -16.97 -3.78
N LEU A 48 6.97 -17.70 -4.91
CA LEU A 48 5.84 -18.58 -5.21
C LEU A 48 5.72 -19.72 -4.20
N ALA A 49 6.84 -20.33 -3.83
CA ALA A 49 6.87 -21.42 -2.86
C ALA A 49 6.36 -20.95 -1.49
N ARG A 50 6.76 -19.76 -1.06
CA ARG A 50 6.32 -19.17 0.22
C ARG A 50 4.85 -18.77 0.22
N VAL A 51 4.32 -18.23 -0.89
CA VAL A 51 2.87 -18.00 -1.02
C VAL A 51 2.10 -19.32 -0.96
N LYS A 52 2.57 -20.37 -1.65
CA LYS A 52 1.98 -21.73 -1.61
C LYS A 52 2.01 -22.35 -0.20
N ALA A 53 2.98 -21.98 0.63
CA ALA A 53 3.10 -22.44 2.01
C ALA A 53 2.17 -21.72 3.00
N ILE A 54 1.38 -20.73 2.56
CA ILE A 54 0.36 -20.09 3.41
C ILE A 54 -0.81 -21.07 3.56
N ASP A 55 -0.86 -21.75 4.71
CA ASP A 55 -1.91 -22.71 5.06
C ASP A 55 -3.26 -22.01 5.32
N SER A 56 -4.01 -21.76 4.23
CA SER A 56 -5.34 -21.19 4.27
C SER A 56 -6.11 -21.56 3.00
N SER A 57 -7.27 -22.18 3.16
CA SER A 57 -8.18 -22.51 2.04
C SER A 57 -8.73 -21.28 1.33
N LYS A 58 -8.60 -20.08 1.93
CA LYS A 58 -9.03 -18.81 1.32
C LYS A 58 -8.08 -18.33 0.24
N VAL A 59 -6.81 -18.77 0.24
CA VAL A 59 -5.78 -18.25 -0.67
C VAL A 59 -5.90 -18.92 -2.04
N ARG A 60 -6.07 -18.11 -3.08
CA ARG A 60 -6.10 -18.50 -4.50
C ARG A 60 -4.93 -17.84 -5.22
N ILE A 61 -4.11 -18.64 -5.90
CA ILE A 61 -2.90 -18.16 -6.56
C ILE A 61 -3.10 -18.10 -8.07
N ILE A 62 -2.68 -17.00 -8.68
CA ILE A 62 -2.61 -16.84 -10.14
C ILE A 62 -1.16 -16.56 -10.50
N GLU A 63 -0.53 -17.45 -11.26
CA GLU A 63 0.84 -17.27 -11.73
C GLU A 63 0.84 -16.46 -13.04
N THR A 64 1.73 -15.46 -13.16
CA THR A 64 1.78 -14.55 -14.31
C THR A 64 3.20 -14.32 -14.82
N ILE A 65 3.32 -13.89 -16.08
CA ILE A 65 4.55 -13.35 -16.65
C ILE A 65 4.35 -11.86 -16.84
N TRP A 66 5.30 -11.07 -16.36
CA TRP A 66 5.24 -9.61 -16.49
C TRP A 66 5.71 -9.19 -17.88
N ASN A 67 5.05 -8.18 -18.47
CA ASN A 67 5.54 -7.57 -19.70
C ASN A 67 6.76 -6.70 -19.41
N GLU A 68 7.95 -7.28 -19.53
CA GLU A 68 9.24 -6.59 -19.31
C GLU A 68 9.50 -5.42 -20.28
N ARG A 69 8.74 -5.32 -21.38
CA ARG A 69 8.84 -4.18 -22.32
C ARG A 69 8.03 -2.96 -21.86
N MET A 70 7.15 -3.12 -20.88
CA MET A 70 6.31 -2.04 -20.38
C MET A 70 7.08 -1.18 -19.37
N ALA A 71 7.73 -0.11 -19.86
CA ALA A 71 8.49 0.84 -19.05
C ALA A 71 7.78 2.20 -18.85
N ASP A 72 6.49 2.30 -19.20
CA ASP A 72 5.72 3.52 -18.96
C ASP A 72 5.28 3.58 -17.50
N ARG A 73 6.01 4.38 -16.70
CA ARG A 73 5.63 4.81 -15.35
C ARG A 73 5.13 3.68 -14.43
N GLY A 74 5.75 2.50 -14.49
CA GLY A 74 5.38 1.36 -13.66
C GLY A 74 4.02 0.73 -13.98
N PHE A 75 3.46 0.94 -15.18
CA PHE A 75 2.13 0.44 -15.57
C PHE A 75 1.98 -1.09 -15.45
N VAL A 76 3.08 -1.84 -15.45
CA VAL A 76 3.05 -3.29 -15.16
C VAL A 76 2.41 -3.60 -13.80
N TYR A 77 2.54 -2.71 -12.81
CA TYR A 77 1.89 -2.87 -11.50
C TYR A 77 0.38 -2.77 -11.59
N ALA A 78 -0.14 -1.82 -12.39
CA ALA A 78 -1.56 -1.73 -12.67
C ALA A 78 -2.07 -3.02 -13.32
N GLN A 79 -1.33 -3.59 -14.28
CA GLN A 79 -1.71 -4.84 -14.93
C GLN A 79 -1.87 -5.98 -13.90
N GLN A 80 -0.89 -6.16 -13.01
CA GLN A 80 -0.94 -7.23 -12.01
C GLN A 80 -2.03 -7.00 -10.96
N LYS A 81 -2.20 -5.76 -10.50
CA LYS A 81 -3.29 -5.36 -9.60
C LYS A 81 -4.65 -5.67 -10.20
N MET A 82 -4.86 -5.33 -11.47
CA MET A 82 -6.14 -5.57 -12.13
C MET A 82 -6.40 -7.05 -12.42
N ILE A 83 -5.38 -7.84 -12.75
CA ILE A 83 -5.53 -9.31 -12.87
C ILE A 83 -6.02 -9.90 -11.53
N ALA A 84 -5.43 -9.47 -10.41
CA ALA A 84 -5.81 -9.94 -9.08
C ALA A 84 -7.23 -9.52 -8.71
N GLN A 85 -7.56 -8.23 -8.92
CA GLN A 85 -8.90 -7.71 -8.63
C GLN A 85 -9.98 -8.39 -9.48
N TYR A 86 -9.75 -8.57 -10.79
CA TYR A 86 -10.74 -9.19 -11.68
C TYR A 86 -11.01 -10.66 -11.36
N ALA A 87 -10.16 -11.30 -10.55
CA ALA A 87 -10.39 -12.66 -10.06
C ALA A 87 -11.12 -12.71 -8.70
N CYS A 88 -11.39 -11.55 -8.08
CA CYS A 88 -12.19 -11.44 -6.86
C CYS A 88 -13.69 -11.62 -7.15
N THR A 89 -14.39 -12.30 -6.24
CA THR A 89 -15.80 -12.66 -6.35
C THR A 89 -16.69 -12.00 -5.29
N GLY A 90 -16.11 -11.44 -4.23
CA GLY A 90 -16.83 -10.77 -3.17
C GLY A 90 -17.42 -9.43 -3.59
N ASP A 91 -18.34 -8.90 -2.78
CA ASP A 91 -19.00 -7.60 -3.00
C ASP A 91 -18.00 -6.43 -2.97
N TRP A 92 -16.97 -6.58 -2.14
CA TRP A 92 -15.88 -5.64 -1.97
C TRP A 92 -14.54 -6.32 -2.23
N ALA A 93 -13.58 -5.57 -2.77
CA ALA A 93 -12.22 -6.01 -3.01
C ALA A 93 -11.23 -5.16 -2.19
N PHE A 94 -10.53 -5.80 -1.26
CA PHE A 94 -9.53 -5.19 -0.38
C PHE A 94 -8.12 -5.47 -0.92
N TYR A 95 -7.50 -4.44 -1.47
CA TYR A 95 -6.13 -4.48 -1.95
C TYR A 95 -5.17 -4.21 -0.79
N LEU A 96 -4.07 -4.96 -0.71
CA LEU A 96 -2.98 -4.70 0.23
C LEU A 96 -1.64 -4.94 -0.48
N GLU A 97 -0.71 -3.98 -0.41
CA GLU A 97 0.63 -4.18 -0.99
C GLU A 97 1.47 -5.11 -0.12
N GLY A 98 2.48 -5.76 -0.71
CA GLY A 98 3.31 -6.75 -0.01
C GLY A 98 4.16 -6.17 1.14
N ASP A 99 4.21 -4.85 1.30
CA ASP A 99 4.80 -4.10 2.41
C ASP A 99 3.78 -3.34 3.26
N GLU A 100 2.50 -3.61 3.08
CA GLU A 100 1.40 -3.08 3.88
C GLU A 100 0.78 -4.19 4.74
N LEU A 101 0.39 -3.83 5.96
CA LEU A 101 -0.31 -4.72 6.89
C LEU A 101 -1.52 -4.01 7.50
N VAL A 102 -2.49 -4.83 7.91
CA VAL A 102 -3.59 -4.41 8.78
C VAL A 102 -3.28 -4.86 10.20
N HIS A 103 -3.42 -3.97 11.18
CA HIS A 103 -3.26 -4.33 12.59
C HIS A 103 -4.50 -5.10 13.06
N GLU A 104 -4.32 -6.14 13.88
CA GLU A 104 -5.42 -7.00 14.33
C GLU A 104 -6.55 -6.23 15.05
N ALA A 105 -6.18 -5.17 15.78
CA ALA A 105 -7.11 -4.24 16.42
C ALA A 105 -7.99 -3.42 15.45
N GLU A 106 -7.60 -3.29 14.19
CA GLU A 106 -8.33 -2.51 13.18
C GLU A 106 -9.46 -3.33 12.52
N LEU A 107 -9.38 -4.66 12.55
CA LEU A 107 -10.25 -5.55 11.78
C LEU A 107 -11.74 -5.32 12.07
N ALA A 108 -12.10 -5.11 13.34
CA ALA A 108 -13.49 -4.84 13.74
C ALA A 108 -14.02 -3.51 13.18
N ASN A 109 -13.20 -2.45 13.20
CA ASN A 109 -13.57 -1.14 12.65
C ASN A 109 -13.75 -1.21 11.13
N ILE A 110 -12.86 -1.92 10.44
CA ILE A 110 -12.96 -2.13 8.99
C ILE A 110 -14.26 -2.84 8.66
N ARG A 111 -14.56 -3.95 9.36
CA ARG A 111 -15.80 -4.70 9.16
C ARG A 111 -17.04 -3.84 9.37
N ALA A 112 -17.06 -3.05 10.45
CA ALA A 112 -18.16 -2.15 10.77
C ALA A 112 -18.36 -1.07 9.70
N SER A 113 -17.28 -0.49 9.18
CA SER A 113 -17.35 0.50 8.09
C SER A 113 -17.90 -0.11 6.79
N VAL A 114 -17.48 -1.33 6.44
CA VAL A 114 -18.03 -2.03 5.28
C VAL A 114 -19.53 -2.28 5.47
N ASP A 115 -19.95 -2.77 6.63
CA ASP A 115 -21.37 -3.06 6.91
C ASP A 115 -22.23 -1.79 6.92
N GLN A 116 -21.71 -0.70 7.50
CA GLN A 116 -22.37 0.60 7.50
C GLN A 116 -22.61 1.13 6.07
N HIS A 117 -21.63 1.00 5.19
CA HIS A 117 -21.67 1.61 3.87
C HIS A 117 -22.13 0.66 2.75
N HIS A 118 -22.25 -0.65 3.00
CA HIS A 118 -22.57 -1.62 1.95
C HIS A 118 -23.89 -1.33 1.23
N ALA A 119 -24.93 -0.91 1.95
CA ALA A 119 -26.21 -0.53 1.35
C ALA A 119 -26.24 0.88 0.73
N ASN A 120 -25.18 1.69 0.91
CA ASN A 120 -25.10 3.05 0.38
C ASN A 120 -24.42 3.08 -1.00
N PRO A 121 -25.16 3.26 -2.11
CA PRO A 121 -24.59 3.25 -3.46
C PRO A 121 -23.70 4.48 -3.76
N ALA A 122 -23.74 5.53 -2.93
CA ALA A 122 -22.85 6.68 -3.10
C ALA A 122 -21.41 6.40 -2.64
N VAL A 123 -21.20 5.35 -1.81
CA VAL A 123 -19.87 4.96 -1.34
C VAL A 123 -19.33 3.87 -2.24
N GLU A 124 -18.33 4.20 -3.05
CA GLU A 124 -17.68 3.29 -4.00
C GLU A 124 -16.40 2.65 -3.43
N ALA A 125 -15.79 3.28 -2.43
CA ALA A 125 -14.56 2.83 -1.79
C ALA A 125 -14.50 3.21 -0.30
N LEU A 126 -13.68 2.51 0.48
CA LEU A 126 -13.24 2.94 1.80
C LEU A 126 -11.79 3.40 1.76
N VAL A 127 -11.52 4.52 2.41
CA VAL A 127 -10.18 5.10 2.55
C VAL A 127 -9.64 4.91 3.96
N PHE A 128 -8.35 4.65 4.03
CA PHE A 128 -7.64 4.32 5.26
C PHE A 128 -6.61 5.38 5.56
N ASP A 129 -6.40 5.67 6.84
CA ASP A 129 -5.26 6.48 7.29
C ASP A 129 -3.97 5.65 7.21
N TYR A 130 -2.81 6.31 7.07
CA TYR A 130 -1.53 5.62 6.88
C TYR A 130 -0.51 5.91 7.97
N PHE A 131 0.16 4.85 8.40
CA PHE A 131 1.48 4.94 9.02
C PHE A 131 2.55 4.58 7.99
N HIS A 132 3.23 5.59 7.46
CA HIS A 132 4.37 5.41 6.56
C HIS A 132 5.66 5.32 7.36
N PHE A 133 6.07 4.10 7.71
CA PHE A 133 7.30 3.91 8.47
C PHE A 133 8.53 4.20 7.61
N TYR A 134 9.55 4.85 8.20
CA TYR A 134 10.75 5.28 7.49
C TYR A 134 12.02 5.13 8.34
N GLY A 135 13.06 4.56 7.75
CA GLY A 135 14.36 4.38 8.40
C GLY A 135 14.32 3.21 9.37
N THR A 136 13.60 3.33 10.48
CA THR A 136 13.33 2.24 11.45
C THR A 136 11.81 2.13 11.68
N PRO A 137 11.32 1.04 12.28
CA PRO A 137 9.91 0.92 12.64
C PRO A 137 9.43 1.96 13.68
N GLU A 138 10.34 2.69 14.31
CA GLU A 138 10.06 3.66 15.36
C GLU A 138 9.60 5.03 14.83
N PHE A 139 9.80 5.30 13.53
CA PHE A 139 9.46 6.61 12.94
C PHE A 139 8.48 6.48 11.78
N VAL A 140 7.51 7.38 11.76
CA VAL A 140 6.60 7.58 10.63
C VAL A 140 6.90 8.90 9.93
N ALA A 141 6.90 8.89 8.61
CA ALA A 141 7.03 10.08 7.78
C ALA A 141 5.66 10.73 7.57
N ASN A 142 5.55 12.00 7.94
CA ASN A 142 4.34 12.81 7.80
C ASN A 142 4.67 14.15 7.15
N SER A 143 4.40 14.24 5.84
CA SER A 143 4.44 15.50 5.10
C SER A 143 3.56 15.40 3.86
N PRO A 144 3.25 16.52 3.18
CA PRO A 144 2.50 16.49 1.92
C PRO A 144 3.13 15.66 0.79
N ALA A 145 4.39 15.20 0.96
CA ALA A 145 5.03 14.25 0.06
C ALA A 145 4.39 12.85 0.11
N TRP A 146 3.81 12.50 1.26
CA TRP A 146 3.22 11.22 1.58
C TRP A 146 1.70 11.40 1.62
N TYR A 147 0.97 10.50 0.98
CA TYR A 147 -0.48 10.52 1.09
C TYR A 147 -0.86 10.12 2.51
N ARG A 148 -1.75 10.88 3.15
CA ARG A 148 -2.18 10.54 4.52
C ARG A 148 -3.28 9.48 4.50
N ARG A 149 -4.01 9.43 3.39
CA ARG A 149 -5.11 8.51 3.15
C ARG A 149 -5.07 7.96 1.75
N GLU A 150 -5.47 6.71 1.60
CA GLU A 150 -5.64 6.08 0.29
C GLU A 150 -6.76 5.06 0.31
N CYS A 151 -7.40 4.84 -0.84
CA CYS A 151 -8.34 3.74 -1.01
C CYS A 151 -7.60 2.40 -0.88
N ARG A 152 -8.12 1.49 -0.07
CA ARG A 152 -7.68 0.08 -0.04
C ARG A 152 -8.82 -0.92 -0.16
N LEU A 153 -10.07 -0.48 -0.02
CA LEU A 153 -11.24 -1.31 -0.26
C LEU A 153 -12.14 -0.64 -1.29
N ILE A 154 -12.51 -1.33 -2.37
CA ILE A 154 -13.33 -0.82 -3.46
C ILE A 154 -14.50 -1.75 -3.73
N ARG A 155 -15.66 -1.22 -4.12
CA ARG A 155 -16.76 -2.07 -4.58
C ARG A 155 -16.32 -2.87 -5.79
N ASN A 156 -16.56 -4.17 -5.75
CA ASN A 156 -16.21 -5.07 -6.84
C ASN A 156 -17.30 -5.14 -7.93
N THR A 157 -18.42 -4.43 -7.72
CA THR A 157 -19.60 -4.42 -8.61
C THR A 157 -19.68 -3.18 -9.50
N ILE A 158 -18.62 -2.36 -9.53
CA ILE A 158 -18.54 -1.13 -10.33
C ILE A 158 -17.37 -1.19 -11.31
N ARG A 159 -17.48 -0.41 -12.40
CA ARG A 159 -16.41 -0.29 -13.39
C ARG A 159 -15.26 0.56 -12.84
N SER A 160 -14.27 -0.11 -12.29
CA SER A 160 -13.04 0.49 -11.78
C SER A 160 -11.82 -0.05 -12.54
N TYR A 161 -10.78 0.76 -12.63
CA TYR A 161 -9.46 0.31 -13.07
C TYR A 161 -8.37 1.08 -12.33
N ALA A 162 -7.19 0.49 -12.21
CA ALA A 162 -6.02 1.12 -11.63
C ALA A 162 -5.10 1.64 -12.75
N PRO A 163 -4.69 2.92 -12.74
CA PRO A 163 -3.69 3.43 -13.68
C PRO A 163 -2.24 3.09 -13.25
N ASP A 164 -2.02 2.77 -11.98
CA ASP A 164 -0.76 2.28 -11.40
C ASP A 164 -1.04 1.26 -10.27
N GLY A 165 -0.04 0.92 -9.46
CA GLY A 165 -0.21 0.02 -8.31
C GLY A 165 -1.01 0.64 -7.15
N GLN A 166 -1.05 1.96 -7.02
CA GLN A 166 -1.46 2.63 -5.79
C GLN A 166 -2.97 2.82 -5.66
N TYR A 167 -3.64 3.36 -6.68
CA TYR A 167 -5.03 3.85 -6.56
C TYR A 167 -5.96 3.32 -7.67
N TRP A 168 -7.23 3.73 -7.63
CA TRP A 168 -8.23 3.41 -8.65
C TRP A 168 -8.86 4.66 -9.26
N LEU A 169 -9.38 4.47 -10.47
CA LEU A 169 -10.28 5.38 -11.14
C LEU A 169 -11.58 4.64 -11.48
N ILE A 170 -12.69 5.37 -11.46
CA ILE A 170 -14.03 4.90 -11.81
C ILE A 170 -14.38 5.39 -13.22
N THR A 171 -14.92 4.51 -14.04
CA THR A 171 -15.34 4.78 -15.42
C THR A 171 -16.87 4.74 -15.53
N SER A 172 -17.53 5.80 -15.07
CA SER A 172 -18.95 6.03 -15.35
C SER A 172 -19.18 6.46 -16.81
N ASP A 173 -18.20 7.16 -17.40
CA ASP A 173 -18.08 7.46 -18.82
C ASP A 173 -16.74 6.88 -19.31
N HIS A 174 -16.78 6.06 -20.37
CA HIS A 174 -15.61 5.42 -20.97
C HIS A 174 -14.53 6.42 -21.43
N LYS A 175 -14.87 7.71 -21.59
CA LYS A 175 -13.93 8.76 -22.03
C LYS A 175 -13.27 9.54 -20.89
N LYS A 176 -13.87 9.55 -19.70
CA LYS A 176 -13.47 10.44 -18.60
C LYS A 176 -13.46 9.70 -17.27
N PRO A 177 -12.31 9.14 -16.88
CA PRO A 177 -12.18 8.53 -15.56
C PRO A 177 -12.24 9.59 -14.46
N ARG A 178 -12.68 9.18 -13.27
CA ARG A 178 -12.70 10.04 -12.07
C ARG A 178 -12.25 9.27 -10.84
N ASN A 179 -11.89 9.98 -9.78
CA ASN A 179 -11.64 9.36 -8.49
C ASN A 179 -12.92 8.70 -7.94
N PRO A 180 -12.80 7.59 -7.18
CA PRO A 180 -13.91 7.00 -6.44
C PRO A 180 -14.48 7.96 -5.41
N GLN A 181 -15.79 7.87 -5.21
CA GLN A 181 -16.49 8.44 -4.07
C GLN A 181 -16.28 7.54 -2.86
N ALA A 182 -15.76 8.08 -1.77
CA ALA A 182 -15.28 7.27 -0.66
C ALA A 182 -15.86 7.68 0.70
N ALA A 183 -15.87 6.72 1.61
CA ALA A 183 -16.09 6.93 3.03
C ALA A 183 -14.85 6.53 3.85
N LEU A 184 -14.76 7.02 5.08
CA LEU A 184 -13.66 6.63 5.98
C LEU A 184 -13.82 5.17 6.43
N ALA A 185 -12.75 4.40 6.34
CA ALA A 185 -12.68 3.05 6.92
C ALA A 185 -12.62 3.08 8.45
N ASN A 186 -12.24 4.22 9.04
CA ASN A 186 -11.93 4.38 10.46
C ASN A 186 -10.86 3.39 10.95
N ALA A 187 -9.84 3.17 10.10
CA ALA A 187 -8.74 2.24 10.34
C ALA A 187 -7.46 2.69 9.64
N HIS A 188 -6.32 2.16 10.11
CA HIS A 188 -5.00 2.48 9.57
C HIS A 188 -4.39 1.32 8.76
N ILE A 189 -3.62 1.68 7.74
CA ILE A 189 -2.69 0.79 7.04
C ILE A 189 -1.28 1.06 7.55
N TYR A 190 -0.59 -0.03 7.90
CA TYR A 190 0.77 -0.03 8.41
C TYR A 190 1.71 -0.33 7.25
N HIS A 191 2.37 0.71 6.73
CA HIS A 191 3.16 0.62 5.50
C HIS A 191 4.67 0.66 5.81
N TYR A 192 5.34 -0.47 5.61
CA TYR A 192 6.75 -0.73 5.91
C TYR A 192 7.68 -0.54 4.70
N GLY A 193 7.24 0.24 3.72
CA GLY A 193 7.93 0.39 2.44
C GLY A 193 9.35 0.90 2.55
N TRP A 194 9.66 1.73 3.56
CA TRP A 194 10.95 2.40 3.77
C TRP A 194 11.67 1.98 5.06
N VAL A 195 11.41 0.77 5.55
CA VAL A 195 12.00 0.23 6.80
C VAL A 195 12.94 -0.94 6.53
N ARG A 196 13.02 -1.43 5.29
CA ARG A 196 13.90 -2.56 4.90
C ARG A 196 15.36 -2.15 5.02
N SER A 197 16.26 -3.11 5.17
CA SER A 197 17.70 -2.85 5.07
C SER A 197 18.04 -2.02 3.82
N ASN A 198 18.97 -1.08 3.95
CA ASN A 198 19.37 -0.23 2.82
C ASN A 198 19.78 -1.05 1.57
N GLU A 199 20.42 -2.21 1.76
CA GLU A 199 20.78 -3.11 0.66
C GLU A 199 19.55 -3.67 -0.07
N ALA A 200 18.57 -4.20 0.66
CA ALA A 200 17.34 -4.71 0.06
C ALA A 200 16.54 -3.59 -0.62
N MET A 201 16.55 -2.38 -0.05
CA MET A 201 15.95 -1.20 -0.68
C MET A 201 16.65 -0.81 -1.98
N GLN A 202 17.99 -0.83 -2.03
CA GLN A 202 18.72 -0.53 -3.25
C GLN A 202 18.42 -1.59 -4.33
N LYS A 203 18.43 -2.89 -3.98
CA LYS A 203 18.04 -3.97 -4.91
C LYS A 203 16.63 -3.79 -5.45
N LYS A 204 15.67 -3.39 -4.59
CA LYS A 204 14.30 -3.04 -5.02
C LYS A 204 14.35 -1.94 -6.08
N LEU A 205 15.06 -0.86 -5.84
CA LEU A 205 15.12 0.25 -6.79
C LEU A 205 15.81 -0.13 -8.11
N ASP A 206 16.88 -0.92 -8.04
CA ASP A 206 17.59 -1.41 -9.23
C ASP A 206 16.70 -2.31 -10.09
N GLN A 207 15.92 -3.21 -9.46
CA GLN A 207 14.98 -4.06 -10.18
C GLN A 207 13.76 -3.30 -10.69
N VAL A 208 13.29 -2.30 -9.96
CA VAL A 208 12.07 -1.55 -10.30
C VAL A 208 12.35 -0.48 -11.35
N SER A 209 13.53 0.14 -11.36
CA SER A 209 13.87 1.24 -12.27
C SER A 209 13.72 0.89 -13.74
N LYS A 210 13.85 -0.39 -14.13
CA LYS A 210 13.60 -0.84 -15.52
C LYS A 210 12.16 -0.61 -16.01
N PHE A 211 11.21 -0.51 -15.09
CA PHE A 211 9.80 -0.21 -15.39
C PHE A 211 9.52 1.30 -15.39
N TRP A 212 10.55 2.12 -15.18
CA TRP A 212 10.51 3.58 -15.21
C TRP A 212 11.52 4.10 -16.26
N SER A 213 11.33 5.32 -16.73
CA SER A 213 12.17 5.91 -17.79
C SER A 213 13.55 6.43 -17.31
N HIS A 214 13.92 6.19 -16.05
CA HIS A 214 15.13 6.73 -15.43
C HIS A 214 15.86 5.62 -14.65
N GLY A 215 17.19 5.71 -14.53
CA GLY A 215 18.00 4.78 -13.75
C GLY A 215 17.66 4.81 -12.25
N ALA A 216 18.07 3.75 -11.53
CA ALA A 216 17.81 3.64 -10.10
C ALA A 216 18.52 4.75 -9.32
N PRO A 217 17.81 5.50 -8.45
CA PRO A 217 18.45 6.42 -7.54
C PRO A 217 19.23 5.64 -6.48
N VAL A 218 20.35 6.20 -6.02
CA VAL A 218 21.05 5.68 -4.84
C VAL A 218 20.25 6.07 -3.60
N VAL A 219 19.80 5.09 -2.82
CA VAL A 219 19.11 5.35 -1.56
C VAL A 219 20.07 5.37 -0.39
N ARG A 220 19.94 6.42 0.41
CA ARG A 220 20.56 6.56 1.72
C ARG A 220 19.49 7.09 2.65
N TYR A 221 18.97 6.27 3.55
CA TYR A 221 17.93 6.73 4.48
C TYR A 221 18.37 7.94 5.31
N SER A 222 19.67 8.07 5.61
CA SER A 222 20.21 9.23 6.32
C SER A 222 20.05 10.57 5.59
N GLN A 223 19.84 10.56 4.28
CA GLN A 223 19.66 11.75 3.44
C GLN A 223 18.18 12.13 3.33
N PHE A 224 17.58 12.51 4.46
CA PHE A 224 16.15 12.78 4.56
C PHE A 224 15.84 13.95 5.49
N ASP A 225 14.71 14.61 5.26
CA ASP A 225 14.23 15.71 6.08
C ASP A 225 13.77 15.23 7.48
N ALA A 226 14.62 15.40 8.50
CA ALA A 226 14.28 15.04 9.88
C ALA A 226 12.99 15.69 10.43
N GLN A 227 12.57 16.85 9.93
CA GLN A 227 11.36 17.53 10.44
C GLN A 227 10.05 16.86 10.03
N VAL A 228 10.08 15.97 9.03
CA VAL A 228 8.89 15.23 8.61
C VAL A 228 8.73 13.91 9.37
N LEU A 229 9.72 13.51 10.17
CA LEU A 229 9.69 12.27 10.93
C LEU A 229 9.05 12.51 12.30
N GLN A 230 8.17 11.59 12.69
CA GLN A 230 7.49 11.60 13.98
C GLN A 230 7.68 10.24 14.66
N PRO A 231 7.91 10.20 15.99
CA PRO A 231 7.90 8.94 16.72
C PRO A 231 6.57 8.22 16.58
N PHE A 232 6.61 6.92 16.31
CA PHE A 232 5.46 6.06 16.35
C PHE A 232 5.18 5.60 17.78
N ASN A 233 4.04 6.00 18.32
CA ASN A 233 3.64 5.70 19.71
C ASN A 233 2.63 4.55 19.82
N GLY A 234 2.30 3.89 18.70
CA GLY A 234 1.38 2.74 18.68
C GLY A 234 2.11 1.40 18.81
N THR A 235 1.41 0.32 18.48
CA THR A 235 1.97 -1.02 18.40
C THR A 235 2.05 -1.49 16.95
N HIS A 236 3.04 -2.31 16.62
CA HIS A 236 3.09 -2.97 15.32
C HIS A 236 2.24 -4.25 15.34
N PRO A 237 1.62 -4.62 14.20
CA PRO A 237 0.89 -5.88 14.07
C PRO A 237 1.78 -7.05 14.50
N VAL A 238 1.24 -8.00 15.25
CA VAL A 238 2.03 -9.13 15.77
C VAL A 238 2.74 -9.90 14.64
N LEU A 239 2.08 -10.01 13.49
CA LEU A 239 2.57 -10.75 12.32
C LEU A 239 3.83 -10.15 11.68
N VAL A 240 4.11 -8.85 11.85
CA VAL A 240 5.31 -8.24 11.25
C VAL A 240 6.55 -8.40 12.12
N LYS A 241 6.41 -8.74 13.41
CA LYS A 241 7.52 -8.76 14.37
C LYS A 241 8.71 -9.62 13.91
N PRO A 242 8.53 -10.85 13.42
CA PRO A 242 9.66 -11.66 12.94
C PRO A 242 10.41 -10.99 11.79
N TRP A 243 9.68 -10.33 10.87
CA TRP A 243 10.28 -9.60 9.75
C TRP A 243 11.01 -8.33 10.22
N LEU A 244 10.46 -7.61 11.20
CA LEU A 244 11.16 -6.48 11.81
C LEU A 244 12.46 -6.92 12.47
N GLU A 245 12.49 -8.11 13.08
CA GLU A 245 13.69 -8.67 13.70
C GLU A 245 14.76 -9.08 12.69
N SER A 246 14.38 -9.69 11.57
CA SER A 246 15.35 -10.23 10.59
C SER A 246 15.74 -9.26 9.48
N SER A 247 14.84 -8.37 9.06
CA SER A 247 14.90 -7.73 7.73
C SER A 247 14.80 -6.20 7.77
N ALA A 248 14.26 -5.64 8.85
CA ALA A 248 14.21 -4.19 9.01
C ALA A 248 15.60 -3.61 9.32
N GLU A 249 15.81 -2.40 8.85
CA GLU A 249 16.95 -1.57 9.21
C GLU A 249 16.93 -1.29 10.73
N LYS A 250 18.08 -1.48 11.37
CA LYS A 250 18.21 -1.50 12.83
C LYS A 250 18.71 -0.20 13.42
N SER A 251 19.51 0.52 12.64
CA SER A 251 20.11 1.77 13.05
C SER A 251 19.75 2.85 12.04
N PHE A 252 19.20 3.95 12.55
CA PHE A 252 18.81 5.06 11.71
C PHE A 252 19.24 6.37 12.36
N THR A 253 20.04 7.13 11.63
CA THR A 253 20.47 8.47 12.04
C THR A 253 20.49 9.34 10.80
N ILE A 254 19.75 10.44 10.87
CA ILE A 254 19.76 11.46 9.80
C ILE A 254 21.11 12.15 9.78
N ASP A 255 21.66 12.37 8.60
CA ASP A 255 22.88 13.14 8.40
C ASP A 255 22.63 14.61 8.84
N PRO A 256 23.32 15.10 9.90
CA PRO A 256 23.16 16.48 10.36
C PRO A 256 23.55 17.52 9.30
N ALA A 257 24.37 17.14 8.31
CA ALA A 257 24.79 17.99 7.21
C ALA A 257 23.84 17.95 6.00
N TYR A 258 22.74 17.19 6.07
CA TYR A 258 21.81 17.04 4.96
C TYR A 258 21.21 18.38 4.51
N LYS A 259 21.35 18.68 3.22
CA LYS A 259 20.80 19.89 2.60
C LYS A 259 19.48 19.57 1.92
N LEU A 260 18.41 20.17 2.44
CA LEU A 260 17.06 20.02 1.88
C LEU A 260 17.00 20.39 0.40
N THR A 261 16.33 19.53 -0.35
CA THR A 261 15.95 19.78 -1.73
C THR A 261 14.92 20.92 -1.82
N LYS A 262 14.77 21.49 -3.03
CA LYS A 262 13.70 22.48 -3.30
C LYS A 262 12.31 21.91 -2.99
N ARG A 263 12.11 20.61 -3.24
CA ARG A 263 10.86 19.90 -2.98
C ARG A 263 10.56 19.82 -1.48
N GLU A 264 11.53 19.42 -0.66
CA GLU A 264 11.34 19.35 0.81
C GLU A 264 11.11 20.73 1.43
N LYS A 265 11.85 21.76 0.98
CA LYS A 265 11.59 23.15 1.42
C LYS A 265 10.15 23.58 1.14
N ARG A 266 9.62 23.23 -0.04
CA ARG A 266 8.21 23.46 -0.39
C ARG A 266 7.28 22.68 0.54
N HIS A 267 7.55 21.41 0.82
CA HIS A 267 6.72 20.62 1.73
C HIS A 267 6.72 21.18 3.15
N ARG A 268 7.86 21.64 3.67
CA ARG A 268 7.92 22.33 4.96
C ARG A 268 7.05 23.59 4.99
N LEU A 269 7.04 24.38 3.91
CA LEU A 269 6.13 25.53 3.80
C LEU A 269 4.66 25.08 3.83
N LEU A 270 4.31 24.05 3.06
CA LEU A 270 2.95 23.51 3.05
C LEU A 270 2.53 23.02 4.43
N MET A 271 3.39 22.28 5.16
CA MET A 271 3.10 21.84 6.53
C MET A 271 2.80 23.01 7.49
N LYS A 272 3.49 24.14 7.34
CA LYS A 272 3.17 25.35 8.13
C LYS A 272 1.78 25.88 7.80
N LEU A 273 1.39 25.88 6.52
CA LEU A 273 0.05 26.28 6.09
C LEU A 273 -1.02 25.30 6.57
N GLU A 274 -0.76 23.99 6.53
CA GLU A 274 -1.67 22.96 7.08
C GLU A 274 -1.96 23.23 8.56
N LYS A 275 -0.92 23.47 9.35
CA LYS A 275 -1.06 23.79 10.78
C LYS A 275 -1.80 25.11 11.03
N ALA A 276 -1.57 26.12 10.20
CA ALA A 276 -2.19 27.43 10.37
C ALA A 276 -3.67 27.47 9.96
N PHE A 277 -4.06 26.69 8.94
CA PHE A 277 -5.38 26.80 8.32
C PHE A 277 -6.23 25.52 8.40
N GLY A 278 -5.74 24.46 9.03
CA GLY A 278 -6.45 23.17 9.10
C GLY A 278 -6.62 22.50 7.74
N LEU A 279 -5.71 22.78 6.79
CA LEU A 279 -5.73 22.23 5.44
C LEU A 279 -4.92 20.93 5.35
N ASP A 280 -5.16 20.15 4.30
CA ASP A 280 -4.39 18.95 3.96
C ASP A 280 -4.02 18.96 2.48
N PHE A 281 -2.74 19.22 2.22
CA PHE A 281 -2.13 19.32 0.90
C PHE A 281 -1.53 18.00 0.40
N SER A 282 -1.74 16.90 1.13
CA SER A 282 -1.33 15.57 0.63
C SER A 282 -2.12 15.19 -0.63
N ARG A 283 -1.54 14.32 -1.46
CA ARG A 283 -2.23 13.81 -2.65
C ARG A 283 -3.42 12.96 -2.23
N LYS A 284 -4.53 13.08 -2.98
CA LYS A 284 -5.78 12.33 -2.76
C LYS A 284 -6.27 11.76 -4.07
N HIS A 285 -6.49 10.46 -4.09
CA HIS A 285 -7.06 9.74 -5.24
C HIS A 285 -8.51 9.31 -4.97
N PHE A 286 -9.25 10.11 -4.19
CA PHE A 286 -10.63 9.87 -3.80
C PHE A 286 -11.37 11.20 -3.60
N LYS A 287 -12.70 11.13 -3.50
CA LYS A 287 -13.55 12.23 -3.04
C LYS A 287 -14.38 11.73 -1.85
N LEU A 288 -14.22 12.34 -0.68
CA LEU A 288 -15.05 11.98 0.48
C LEU A 288 -16.50 12.41 0.26
N VAL A 289 -17.43 11.51 0.56
CA VAL A 289 -18.88 11.74 0.46
C VAL A 289 -19.65 11.27 1.70
N ALA A 290 -18.99 10.52 2.60
CA ALA A 290 -19.52 10.04 3.87
C ALA A 290 -18.38 9.85 4.88
#